data_AF-A0BMG1-F1
#
_entry.id   AF-A0BMG1-F1
#
_cell.length_a   1.000
_cell.length_b   1.000
_cell.length_c   1.000
_cell.angle_alpha   90.00
_cell.angle_beta   90.00
_cell.angle_gamma   90.00
#
_symmetry.space_group_name_H-M   'P 1'
#
loop_
_entity.id
_entity.type
_entity.pdbx_description
1 polymer ?
#
loop_
_entity_poly.entity_id
_entity_poly.type
_entity_poly.pdbx_seq_one_letter_code
_entity_poly.pdbx_strand_id
1 'polypeptide(L)'
;MNQFQDVFNEFSQLHNQKYNLGEILSFLDSKCANGYFDRDVFQQLIDQIPQAQSQQQCSINQLINVFKKAQDVLNDKISKSQQIIDQKNIEIRAYNDKIRQSQTSSVNSSSKLNVEILDAEIMYQGNGQLQVSLECMSSVVYTQLAKRQQPVWNETFDFNVNEQAVLKFILLDTELQQKRGNGGVAYIDINTFGDQMLHDFTVNLTDESNSIVRAKLHLKIQWIYSKNKYLQDLINENMIQINQLEQEINDHIVDLDIINSPFKQAFKFQNNLTISTYQTQPNQQQQQASPLLISENQIDRLVQISLLLIILYLVFGLLNSMYRTLNFDFLVIFYCFLFYQKNYKLQSLLHIKIIMVMLGVALLMDIIWLAIYSTPYLGEFNAHFDHFEYGLQKYQIILSWLLLFVKIVVLMFYVHIYATYPDKSTQVYDQQWNAIFGWRDGKQINVYRNYN
;
A
#
# COMPACT_ATOMS: atom_id res chain seq x y z
N MET A 1 0.36 -33.70 -29.00
CA MET A 1 -0.42 -33.00 -30.04
C MET A 1 -0.75 -31.61 -29.51
N ASN A 2 -0.51 -30.55 -30.30
CA ASN A 2 -0.69 -29.17 -29.85
C ASN A 2 -2.20 -28.87 -29.79
N GLN A 3 -2.78 -28.87 -28.60
CA GLN A 3 -4.23 -28.64 -28.38
C GLN A 3 -4.77 -27.40 -29.11
N PHE A 4 -4.00 -26.31 -29.08
CA PHE A 4 -4.32 -25.09 -29.84
C PHE A 4 -4.41 -25.37 -31.35
N GLN A 5 -3.45 -26.12 -31.87
CA GLN A 5 -3.35 -26.39 -33.30
C GLN A 5 -4.48 -27.29 -33.78
N ASP A 6 -4.89 -28.27 -32.98
CA ASP A 6 -6.00 -29.17 -33.31
C ASP A 6 -7.33 -28.41 -33.42
N VAL A 7 -7.60 -27.48 -32.49
CA VAL A 7 -8.80 -26.64 -32.55
C VAL A 7 -8.74 -25.65 -33.71
N PHE A 8 -7.59 -24.99 -33.94
CA PHE A 8 -7.48 -24.05 -35.06
C PHE A 8 -7.47 -24.72 -36.44
N ASN A 9 -7.13 -26.01 -36.54
CA ASN A 9 -7.32 -26.79 -37.78
C ASN A 9 -8.81 -26.87 -38.19
N GLU A 10 -9.75 -26.76 -37.23
CA GLU A 10 -11.19 -26.68 -37.53
C GLU A 10 -11.59 -25.32 -38.12
N PHE A 11 -10.81 -24.27 -37.85
CA PHE A 11 -11.03 -22.94 -38.40
C PHE A 11 -10.44 -22.80 -39.80
N SER A 12 -9.19 -23.23 -40.01
CA SER A 12 -8.54 -23.23 -41.33
C SER A 12 -7.30 -24.12 -41.35
N GLN A 13 -7.00 -24.74 -42.48
CA GLN A 13 -5.74 -25.48 -42.69
C GLN A 13 -4.56 -24.56 -43.12
N LEU A 14 -4.84 -23.32 -43.52
CA LEU A 14 -3.83 -22.36 -44.01
C LEU A 14 -3.35 -21.42 -42.88
N HIS A 15 -2.64 -21.96 -41.90
CA HIS A 15 -2.28 -21.24 -40.67
C HIS A 15 -1.37 -20.01 -40.84
N ASN A 16 -0.74 -19.84 -42.00
CA ASN A 16 0.12 -18.69 -42.32
C ASN A 16 -0.63 -17.54 -43.00
N GLN A 17 -1.88 -17.77 -43.43
CA GLN A 17 -2.72 -16.72 -44.00
C GLN A 17 -3.14 -15.74 -42.89
N LYS A 18 -3.31 -14.47 -43.25
CA LYS A 18 -3.84 -13.44 -42.34
C LYS A 18 -5.36 -13.54 -42.32
N TYR A 19 -5.93 -13.61 -41.11
CA TYR A 19 -7.37 -13.64 -40.86
C TYR A 19 -7.79 -12.38 -40.12
N ASN A 20 -9.03 -11.94 -40.32
CA ASN A 20 -9.58 -10.82 -39.57
C ASN A 20 -9.72 -11.21 -38.08
N LEU A 21 -9.36 -10.29 -37.18
CA LEU A 21 -9.48 -10.53 -35.73
C LEU A 21 -10.91 -10.85 -35.31
N GLY A 22 -11.92 -10.24 -35.94
CA GLY A 22 -13.33 -10.50 -35.64
C GLY A 22 -13.77 -11.93 -36.03
N GLU A 23 -13.21 -12.50 -37.10
CA GLU A 23 -13.50 -13.88 -37.52
C GLU A 23 -12.87 -14.88 -36.56
N ILE A 24 -11.62 -14.65 -36.17
CA ILE A 24 -10.92 -15.46 -35.16
C ILE A 24 -11.68 -15.42 -33.83
N LEU A 25 -12.10 -14.24 -33.41
CA LEU A 25 -12.82 -14.05 -32.15
C LEU A 25 -14.17 -14.77 -32.15
N SER A 26 -14.94 -14.61 -33.25
CA SER A 26 -16.21 -15.34 -33.43
C SER A 26 -16.01 -16.85 -33.43
N PHE A 27 -14.90 -17.32 -34.00
CA PHE A 27 -14.53 -18.73 -33.92
C PHE A 27 -14.24 -19.17 -32.48
N LEU A 28 -13.45 -18.41 -31.71
CA LEU A 28 -13.17 -18.72 -30.30
C LEU A 28 -14.45 -18.71 -29.44
N ASP A 29 -15.35 -17.77 -29.69
CA ASP A 29 -16.68 -17.72 -29.04
C ASP A 29 -17.46 -19.02 -29.26
N SER A 30 -17.47 -19.53 -30.49
CA SER A 30 -18.17 -20.77 -30.84
C SER A 30 -17.62 -22.01 -30.14
N LYS A 31 -16.37 -21.95 -29.66
CA LYS A 31 -15.69 -23.04 -28.96
C LYS A 31 -15.85 -22.98 -27.45
N CYS A 32 -16.23 -21.83 -26.90
CA CYS A 32 -16.49 -21.67 -25.48
C CYS A 32 -17.86 -22.24 -25.10
N ALA A 33 -17.96 -22.95 -23.97
CA ALA A 33 -19.23 -23.53 -23.50
C ALA A 33 -20.32 -22.45 -23.25
N ASN A 34 -19.90 -21.25 -22.85
CA ASN A 34 -20.79 -20.12 -22.60
C ASN A 34 -21.06 -19.27 -23.85
N GLY A 35 -20.53 -19.70 -25.02
CA GLY A 35 -20.67 -18.97 -26.29
C GLY A 35 -19.92 -17.65 -26.36
N TYR A 36 -18.99 -17.40 -25.42
CA TYR A 36 -18.24 -16.16 -25.30
C TYR A 36 -16.84 -16.42 -24.76
N PHE A 37 -15.84 -15.97 -25.49
CA PHE A 37 -14.44 -15.88 -25.08
C PHE A 37 -14.15 -14.51 -24.48
N ASP A 38 -13.33 -14.44 -23.44
CA ASP A 38 -13.04 -13.16 -22.79
C ASP A 38 -12.34 -12.18 -23.75
N ARG A 39 -12.93 -10.99 -23.90
CA ARG A 39 -12.49 -9.98 -24.86
C ARG A 39 -11.24 -9.26 -24.40
N ASP A 40 -11.08 -9.06 -23.10
CA ASP A 40 -9.90 -8.41 -22.55
C ASP A 40 -8.70 -9.34 -22.65
N VAL A 41 -8.88 -10.63 -22.35
CA VAL A 41 -7.85 -11.66 -22.58
C VAL A 41 -7.51 -11.77 -24.06
N PHE A 42 -8.51 -11.79 -24.95
CA PHE A 42 -8.24 -11.78 -26.39
C PHE A 42 -7.41 -10.58 -26.81
N GLN A 43 -7.76 -9.38 -26.35
CA GLN A 43 -7.04 -8.15 -26.66
C GLN A 43 -5.59 -8.23 -26.16
N GLN A 44 -5.37 -8.68 -24.93
CA GLN A 44 -4.03 -8.87 -24.36
C GLN A 44 -3.17 -9.85 -25.18
N LEU A 45 -3.77 -10.93 -25.69
CA LEU A 45 -3.07 -11.88 -26.56
C LEU A 45 -2.73 -11.22 -27.91
N ILE A 46 -3.64 -10.46 -28.50
CA ILE A 46 -3.39 -9.75 -29.76
C ILE A 46 -2.29 -8.68 -29.62
N ASP A 47 -2.20 -8.01 -28.47
CA ASP A 47 -1.20 -6.98 -28.19
C ASP A 47 0.24 -7.54 -28.21
N GLN A 48 0.39 -8.84 -27.96
CA GLN A 48 1.67 -9.53 -28.06
C GLN A 48 2.07 -9.89 -29.50
N ILE A 49 1.18 -9.68 -30.48
CA ILE A 49 1.43 -9.93 -31.90
C ILE A 49 1.76 -8.61 -32.60
N PRO A 50 2.99 -8.43 -33.11
CA PRO A 50 3.37 -7.21 -33.81
C PRO A 50 2.46 -6.91 -35.00
N GLN A 51 1.99 -5.66 -35.10
CA GLN A 51 1.13 -5.15 -36.18
C GLN A 51 -0.29 -5.74 -36.27
N ALA A 52 -0.70 -6.62 -35.37
CA ALA A 52 -2.02 -7.24 -35.43
C ALA A 52 -3.16 -6.24 -35.18
N GLN A 53 -2.99 -5.33 -34.21
CA GLN A 53 -3.96 -4.27 -33.94
C GLN A 53 -4.11 -3.27 -35.10
N SER A 54 -2.99 -2.82 -35.67
CA SER A 54 -3.01 -1.80 -36.73
C SER A 54 -3.57 -2.32 -38.05
N GLN A 55 -3.38 -3.62 -38.33
CA GLN A 55 -3.89 -4.28 -39.54
C GLN A 55 -5.24 -4.96 -39.32
N GLN A 56 -5.74 -5.01 -38.08
CA GLN A 56 -6.93 -5.77 -37.68
C GLN A 56 -6.91 -7.23 -38.18
N GLN A 57 -5.70 -7.80 -38.27
CA GLN A 57 -5.46 -9.13 -38.83
C GLN A 57 -4.25 -9.80 -38.18
N CYS A 58 -4.30 -11.12 -37.98
CA CYS A 58 -3.14 -11.92 -37.58
C CYS A 58 -3.16 -13.31 -38.23
N SER A 59 -2.03 -14.01 -38.23
CA SER A 59 -2.00 -15.41 -38.63
C SER A 59 -2.31 -16.33 -37.45
N ILE A 60 -2.89 -17.50 -37.75
CA ILE A 60 -3.22 -18.52 -36.74
C ILE A 60 -1.94 -18.99 -36.03
N ASN A 61 -0.84 -19.17 -36.75
CA ASN A 61 0.43 -19.58 -36.14
C ASN A 61 0.99 -18.54 -35.16
N GLN A 62 0.86 -17.25 -35.46
CA GLN A 62 1.23 -16.18 -34.51
C GLN A 62 0.39 -16.27 -33.25
N LEU A 63 -0.93 -16.44 -33.41
CA LEU A 63 -1.86 -16.55 -32.31
C LEU A 63 -1.58 -17.78 -31.44
N ILE A 64 -1.42 -18.97 -32.04
CA ILE A 64 -1.04 -20.21 -31.33
C ILE A 64 0.23 -20.02 -30.51
N ASN A 65 1.25 -19.36 -31.07
CA ASN A 65 2.51 -19.13 -30.36
C ASN A 65 2.32 -18.21 -29.15
N VAL A 66 1.48 -17.19 -29.27
CA VAL A 66 1.14 -16.32 -28.14
C VAL A 66 0.33 -17.07 -27.07
N PHE A 67 -0.67 -17.87 -27.46
CA PHE A 67 -1.43 -18.71 -26.53
C PHE A 67 -0.52 -19.65 -25.73
N LYS A 68 0.40 -20.35 -26.40
CA LYS A 68 1.40 -21.21 -25.74
C LYS A 68 2.28 -20.41 -24.78
N LYS A 69 2.82 -19.28 -25.24
CA LYS A 69 3.68 -18.43 -24.41
C LYS A 69 2.94 -17.94 -23.17
N ALA A 70 1.67 -17.54 -23.30
CA ALA A 70 0.85 -17.10 -22.18
C ALA A 70 0.61 -18.24 -21.18
N GLN A 71 0.27 -19.44 -21.68
CA GLN A 71 0.11 -20.64 -20.85
C GLN A 71 1.42 -21.01 -20.13
N ASP A 72 2.55 -21.00 -20.82
CA ASP A 72 3.86 -21.31 -20.23
C ASP A 72 4.25 -20.31 -19.14
N VAL A 73 4.00 -19.01 -19.37
CA VAL A 73 4.27 -17.95 -18.39
C VAL A 73 3.38 -18.10 -17.15
N LEU A 74 2.08 -18.37 -17.32
CA LEU A 74 1.16 -18.56 -16.19
C LEU A 74 1.53 -19.82 -15.39
N ASN A 75 1.82 -20.94 -16.06
CA ASN A 75 2.28 -22.17 -15.40
C ASN A 75 3.60 -21.96 -14.64
N ASP A 76 4.56 -21.23 -15.23
CA ASP A 76 5.83 -20.90 -14.57
C ASP A 76 5.61 -20.03 -13.32
N LYS A 77 4.72 -19.03 -13.40
CA LYS A 77 4.34 -18.22 -12.24
C LYS A 77 3.68 -19.05 -11.14
N ILE A 78 2.70 -19.89 -11.49
CA ILE A 78 2.04 -20.79 -10.53
C ILE A 78 3.06 -21.71 -9.86
N SER A 79 3.94 -22.35 -10.65
CA SER A 79 4.97 -23.24 -10.14
C SER A 79 5.95 -22.53 -9.20
N LYS A 80 6.38 -21.31 -9.55
CA LYS A 80 7.30 -20.52 -8.72
C LYS A 80 6.65 -20.08 -7.42
N SER A 81 5.42 -19.58 -7.47
CA SER A 81 4.67 -19.19 -6.27
C SER A 81 4.45 -20.39 -5.35
N GLN A 82 4.15 -21.58 -5.90
CA GLN A 82 4.01 -22.80 -5.12
C GLN A 82 5.33 -23.21 -4.44
N GLN A 83 6.47 -23.12 -5.13
CA GLN A 83 7.78 -23.40 -4.55
C GLN A 83 8.10 -22.46 -3.37
N ILE A 84 7.73 -21.18 -3.48
CA ILE A 84 7.90 -20.22 -2.39
C ILE A 84 6.99 -20.58 -1.20
N ILE A 85 5.72 -20.91 -1.45
CA ILE A 85 4.79 -21.37 -0.40
C ILE A 85 5.36 -22.59 0.33
N ASP A 86 5.89 -23.58 -0.41
CA ASP A 86 6.48 -24.78 0.18
C ASP A 86 7.69 -24.44 1.07
N GLN A 87 8.56 -23.55 0.60
CA GLN A 87 9.71 -23.06 1.39
C GLN A 87 9.25 -22.34 2.67
N LYS A 88 8.26 -21.46 2.58
CA LYS A 88 7.69 -20.75 3.73
C LYS A 88 7.02 -21.69 4.73
N ASN A 89 6.35 -22.73 4.25
CA ASN A 89 5.78 -23.78 5.11
C ASN A 89 6.86 -24.56 5.87
N ILE A 90 8.02 -24.82 5.25
CA ILE A 90 9.17 -25.43 5.94
C ILE A 90 9.70 -24.50 7.05
N GLU A 91 9.84 -23.19 6.77
CA GLU A 91 10.26 -22.20 7.76
C GLU A 91 9.29 -22.12 8.95
N ILE A 92 7.98 -22.07 8.68
CA ILE A 92 6.94 -22.06 9.72
C ILE A 92 7.04 -23.30 10.61
N ARG A 93 7.24 -24.49 10.03
CA ARG A 93 7.43 -25.73 10.81
C ARG A 93 8.67 -25.63 11.70
N ALA A 94 9.79 -25.16 11.15
CA ALA A 94 11.02 -24.98 11.92
C ALA A 94 10.87 -23.96 13.06
N TYR A 95 10.12 -22.87 12.87
CA TYR A 95 9.82 -21.91 13.94
C TYR A 95 8.92 -22.52 15.02
N ASN A 96 7.87 -23.26 14.64
CA ASN A 96 7.01 -23.97 15.57
C ASN A 96 7.79 -24.99 16.42
N ASP A 97 8.72 -25.73 15.82
CA ASP A 97 9.57 -26.67 16.55
C ASP A 97 10.50 -25.95 17.54
N LYS A 98 11.05 -24.79 17.17
CA LYS A 98 11.84 -23.94 18.09
C LYS A 98 11.02 -23.42 19.26
N ILE A 99 9.75 -23.07 19.05
CA ILE A 99 8.83 -22.67 20.12
C ILE A 99 8.52 -23.86 21.04
N ARG A 100 8.31 -25.07 20.50
CA ARG A 100 8.08 -26.27 21.32
C ARG A 100 9.30 -26.62 22.18
N GLN A 101 10.50 -26.53 21.61
CA GLN A 101 11.75 -26.78 22.34
C GLN A 101 12.02 -25.76 23.45
N SER A 102 11.64 -24.49 23.25
CA SER A 102 11.78 -23.46 24.28
C SER A 102 10.78 -23.63 25.43
N GLN A 103 9.62 -24.26 25.19
CA GLN A 103 8.66 -24.59 26.24
C GLN A 103 9.14 -25.75 27.14
N THR A 104 9.90 -26.70 26.59
CA THR A 104 10.45 -27.85 27.35
C THR A 104 11.75 -27.51 28.09
N SER A 105 12.41 -26.40 27.75
CA SER A 105 13.68 -25.98 28.33
C SER A 105 13.44 -24.82 29.28
N SER A 106 13.66 -24.98 30.59
CA SER A 106 13.48 -23.94 31.62
C SER A 106 14.52 -22.80 31.56
N VAL A 107 15.06 -22.51 30.37
CA VAL A 107 16.09 -21.50 30.16
C VAL A 107 15.40 -20.15 30.02
N ASN A 108 15.55 -19.33 31.08
CA ASN A 108 15.10 -17.95 31.15
C ASN A 108 15.33 -17.21 29.83
N SER A 109 14.25 -16.72 29.24
CA SER A 109 14.25 -15.78 28.12
C SER A 109 14.79 -14.43 28.59
N SER A 110 16.11 -14.29 28.67
CA SER A 110 16.72 -12.98 28.91
C SER A 110 16.49 -12.09 27.69
N SER A 111 15.90 -10.93 27.91
CA SER A 111 15.75 -9.90 26.89
C SER A 111 17.13 -9.47 26.36
N LYS A 112 17.32 -9.61 25.05
CA LYS A 112 18.58 -9.32 24.36
C LYS A 112 18.42 -8.15 23.41
N LEU A 113 19.36 -7.23 23.45
CA LEU A 113 19.46 -6.08 22.55
C LEU A 113 20.74 -6.20 21.74
N ASN A 114 20.60 -6.24 20.42
CA ASN A 114 21.70 -6.24 19.48
C ASN A 114 21.80 -4.84 18.87
N VAL A 115 23.01 -4.26 18.88
CA VAL A 115 23.30 -2.94 18.32
C VAL A 115 24.51 -3.07 17.41
N GLU A 116 24.34 -2.74 16.14
CA GLU A 116 25.40 -2.64 15.15
C GLU A 116 25.65 -1.17 14.82
N ILE A 117 26.90 -0.74 14.92
CA ILE A 117 27.35 0.61 14.56
C ILE A 117 28.07 0.49 13.21
N LEU A 118 27.47 1.04 12.16
CA LEU A 118 27.96 0.90 10.80
C LEU A 118 28.98 1.99 10.47
N ASP A 119 28.51 3.22 10.37
CA ASP A 119 29.30 4.39 9.97
C ASP A 119 28.75 5.70 10.59
N ALA A 120 29.39 6.82 10.26
CA ALA A 120 28.91 8.14 10.62
C ALA A 120 29.12 9.18 9.52
N GLU A 121 28.18 10.11 9.39
CA GLU A 121 28.29 11.29 8.55
C GLU A 121 28.77 12.47 9.41
N ILE A 122 29.97 12.99 9.16
CA ILE A 122 30.59 14.06 9.96
C ILE A 122 30.84 15.29 9.09
N MET A 123 30.24 16.44 9.43
CA MET A 123 30.34 17.66 8.62
C MET A 123 31.21 18.75 9.26
N TYR A 124 31.88 18.48 10.38
CA TYR A 124 32.82 19.41 10.99
C TYR A 124 34.27 19.01 10.71
N GLN A 125 35.14 20.03 10.61
CA GLN A 125 36.53 19.87 10.14
C GLN A 125 37.48 19.37 11.24
N GLY A 126 38.52 18.65 10.84
CA GLY A 126 39.72 18.34 11.62
C GLY A 126 40.29 16.95 11.35
N ASN A 127 41.33 16.57 12.09
CA ASN A 127 42.22 15.46 11.73
C ASN A 127 42.25 14.31 12.75
N GLY A 128 41.42 14.40 13.79
CA GLY A 128 41.30 13.37 14.82
C GLY A 128 40.73 12.06 14.31
N GLN A 129 40.87 11.03 15.14
CA GLN A 129 40.19 9.75 14.97
C GLN A 129 38.89 9.76 15.78
N LEU A 130 37.93 8.97 15.32
CA LEU A 130 36.61 8.87 15.93
C LEU A 130 36.40 7.50 16.56
N GLN A 131 35.69 7.48 17.67
CA GLN A 131 35.24 6.29 18.37
C GLN A 131 33.81 6.54 18.87
N VAL A 132 32.97 5.50 18.91
CA VAL A 132 31.64 5.61 19.50
C VAL A 132 31.65 4.88 20.84
N SER A 133 31.24 5.58 21.89
CA SER A 133 30.91 4.98 23.18
C SER A 133 29.43 4.66 23.20
N LEU A 134 29.10 3.40 23.45
CA LEU A 134 27.74 2.91 23.60
C LEU A 134 27.51 2.55 25.07
N GLU A 135 26.66 3.33 25.71
CA GLU A 135 26.24 3.14 27.10
C GLU A 135 24.82 2.55 27.12
N CYS A 136 24.64 1.43 27.81
CA CYS A 136 23.34 0.83 28.05
C CYS A 136 23.30 0.26 29.47
N MET A 137 22.37 0.76 30.29
CA MET A 137 22.28 0.42 31.71
C MET A 137 23.63 0.67 32.42
N SER A 138 24.25 -0.35 33.01
CA SER A 138 25.57 -0.28 33.67
C SER A 138 26.74 -0.64 32.75
N SER A 139 26.47 -1.00 31.50
CA SER A 139 27.49 -1.46 30.56
C SER A 139 27.90 -0.32 29.63
N VAL A 140 29.21 -0.16 29.45
CA VAL A 140 29.80 0.79 28.49
C VAL A 140 30.75 0.02 27.59
N VAL A 141 30.54 0.13 26.28
CA VAL A 141 31.40 -0.47 25.25
C VAL A 141 31.84 0.59 24.26
N TYR A 142 32.98 0.35 23.62
CA TYR A 142 33.58 1.29 22.69
C TYR A 142 33.89 0.58 21.37
N THR A 143 33.66 1.28 20.26
CA THR A 143 34.14 0.82 18.96
C THR A 143 35.66 0.99 18.82
N GLN A 144 36.24 0.45 17.76
CA GLN A 144 37.62 0.77 17.36
C GLN A 144 37.73 2.21 16.84
N LEU A 145 38.95 2.74 16.83
CA LEU A 145 39.23 4.08 16.27
C LEU A 145 39.11 4.06 14.74
N ALA A 146 38.30 4.97 14.19
CA ALA A 146 38.07 5.15 12.76
C ALA A 146 38.55 6.53 12.27
N LYS A 147 38.77 6.66 10.95
CA LYS A 147 39.17 7.95 10.33
C LYS A 147 37.97 8.88 10.21
N ARG A 148 38.10 10.15 10.58
CA ARG A 148 37.00 11.15 10.59
C ARG A 148 36.31 11.38 9.25
N GLN A 149 37.04 11.35 8.14
CA GLN A 149 36.50 11.73 6.83
C GLN A 149 35.41 10.75 6.33
N GLN A 150 35.54 9.47 6.69
CA GLN A 150 34.62 8.38 6.37
C GLN A 150 34.75 7.29 7.45
N PRO A 151 34.20 7.52 8.64
CA PRO A 151 34.32 6.57 9.74
C PRO A 151 33.42 5.37 9.46
N VAL A 152 34.01 4.18 9.44
CA VAL A 152 33.30 2.91 9.28
C VAL A 152 33.80 1.97 10.37
N TRP A 153 32.87 1.37 11.11
CA TRP A 153 33.16 0.43 12.19
C TRP A 153 32.66 -0.98 11.85
N ASN A 154 31.40 -1.12 11.46
CA ASN A 154 30.72 -2.42 11.27
C ASN A 154 30.90 -3.34 12.49
N GLU A 155 30.68 -2.79 13.68
CA GLU A 155 30.85 -3.51 14.95
C GLU A 155 29.50 -3.78 15.61
N THR A 156 29.33 -5.00 16.11
CA THR A 156 28.09 -5.47 16.76
C THR A 156 28.30 -5.69 18.25
N PHE A 157 27.34 -5.22 19.04
CA PHE A 157 27.33 -5.30 20.50
C PHE A 157 26.02 -5.93 20.99
N ASP A 158 26.13 -6.80 21.98
CA ASP A 158 24.99 -7.48 22.61
C ASP A 158 24.84 -7.04 24.07
N PHE A 159 23.61 -6.72 24.47
CA PHE A 159 23.25 -6.34 25.83
C PHE A 159 22.11 -7.19 26.34
N ASN A 160 22.14 -7.52 27.64
CA ASN A 160 20.97 -8.02 28.35
C ASN A 160 20.27 -6.82 28.98
N VAL A 161 19.05 -6.52 28.55
CA VAL A 161 18.34 -5.27 28.92
C VAL A 161 16.97 -5.54 29.52
N ASN A 162 16.50 -4.65 30.38
CA ASN A 162 15.11 -4.62 30.85
C ASN A 162 14.28 -3.62 30.02
N GLU A 163 12.95 -3.62 30.18
CA GLU A 163 11.99 -2.77 29.42
C GLU A 163 12.18 -1.25 29.62
N GLN A 164 13.06 -0.83 30.54
CA GLN A 164 13.31 0.57 30.88
C GLN A 164 14.69 1.05 30.41
N ALA A 165 15.43 0.25 29.64
CA ALA A 165 16.77 0.63 29.23
C ALA A 165 16.74 1.76 28.19
N VAL A 166 17.70 2.68 28.31
CA VAL A 166 17.95 3.74 27.33
C VAL A 166 19.35 3.51 26.78
N LEU A 167 19.47 3.49 25.46
CA LEU A 167 20.74 3.48 24.76
C LEU A 167 21.26 4.92 24.68
N LYS A 168 22.52 5.12 25.04
CA LYS A 168 23.20 6.40 24.87
C LYS A 168 24.44 6.19 24.02
N PHE A 169 24.48 6.90 22.90
CA PHE A 169 25.60 6.92 21.98
C PHE A 169 26.37 8.22 22.17
N ILE A 170 27.69 8.16 22.36
CA ILE A 170 28.55 9.33 22.43
C ILE A 170 29.61 9.20 21.36
N LEU A 171 29.67 10.17 20.45
CA LEU A 171 30.77 10.25 19.50
C LEU A 171 31.97 10.90 20.18
N LEU A 172 33.07 10.17 20.26
CA LEU A 172 34.33 10.60 20.84
C LEU A 172 35.29 10.93 19.71
N ASP A 173 35.89 12.12 19.79
CA ASP A 173 36.87 12.60 18.84
C ASP A 173 38.19 12.86 19.57
N THR A 174 39.27 12.21 19.16
CA THR A 174 40.56 12.29 19.86
C THR A 174 41.10 13.72 19.98
N GLU A 175 40.75 14.60 19.03
CA GLU A 175 41.13 16.01 19.06
C GLU A 175 40.26 16.84 20.02
N LEU A 176 38.96 16.52 20.11
CA LEU A 176 38.03 17.22 21.00
C LEU A 176 38.15 16.75 22.45
N GLN A 177 38.51 15.48 22.69
CA GLN A 177 38.73 14.94 24.02
C GLN A 177 39.83 15.70 24.77
N GLN A 178 40.91 16.10 24.08
CA GLN A 178 41.96 16.94 24.65
C GLN A 178 41.44 18.30 25.13
N LYS A 179 40.34 18.77 24.55
CA LYS A 179 39.64 20.02 24.88
C LYS A 179 38.40 19.81 25.76
N ARG A 180 38.21 18.59 26.31
CA ARG A 180 37.03 18.17 27.07
C ARG A 180 35.69 18.26 26.32
N GLY A 181 35.72 18.26 24.99
CA GLY A 181 34.51 18.21 24.16
C GLY A 181 34.19 16.79 23.67
N ASN A 182 32.90 16.52 23.39
CA ASN A 182 32.45 15.35 22.65
C ASN A 182 31.99 15.77 21.23
N GLY A 183 31.92 14.80 20.31
CA GLY A 183 31.41 14.98 18.95
C GLY A 183 29.87 14.96 18.86
N GLY A 184 29.19 14.98 20.00
CA GLY A 184 27.74 14.85 20.14
C GLY A 184 27.29 13.55 20.80
N VAL A 185 26.04 13.56 21.25
CA VAL A 185 25.38 12.50 22.02
C VAL A 185 24.01 12.21 21.39
N ALA A 186 23.57 10.96 21.41
CA ALA A 186 22.19 10.58 21.09
C ALA A 186 21.64 9.62 22.14
N TYR A 187 20.34 9.75 22.42
CA TYR A 187 19.60 8.88 23.35
C TYR A 187 18.47 8.19 22.59
N ILE A 188 18.35 6.87 22.77
CA ILE A 188 17.32 6.06 22.12
C ILE A 188 16.66 5.18 23.17
N ASP A 189 15.34 5.30 23.31
CA ASP A 189 14.55 4.40 24.15
C ASP A 189 14.38 3.06 23.44
N ILE A 190 14.70 1.95 24.12
CA ILE A 190 14.56 0.62 23.53
C ILE A 190 13.11 0.27 23.17
N ASN A 191 12.13 0.92 23.82
CA ASN A 191 10.71 0.69 23.56
C ASN A 191 10.31 1.05 22.12
N THR A 192 11.12 1.87 21.44
CA THR A 192 11.01 2.13 19.99
C THR A 192 11.09 0.85 19.16
N PHE A 193 11.75 -0.20 19.69
CA PHE A 193 11.99 -1.50 19.04
C PHE A 193 11.11 -2.62 19.62
N GLY A 194 9.95 -2.27 20.18
CA GLY A 194 9.02 -3.24 20.79
C GLY A 194 8.38 -4.25 19.83
N ASP A 195 8.56 -4.06 18.52
CA ASP A 195 8.19 -4.98 17.45
C ASP A 195 9.19 -6.13 17.25
N GLN A 196 10.35 -6.08 17.92
CA GLN A 196 11.43 -7.07 17.86
C GLN A 196 12.07 -7.27 16.49
N MET A 197 11.84 -6.34 15.56
CA MET A 197 12.43 -6.35 14.22
C MET A 197 13.81 -5.68 14.20
N LEU A 198 14.58 -5.94 13.15
CA LEU A 198 15.85 -5.25 12.92
C LEU A 198 15.56 -3.89 12.27
N HIS A 199 15.91 -2.82 12.97
CA HIS A 199 15.74 -1.45 12.48
C HIS A 199 17.07 -0.93 11.96
N ASP A 200 17.09 -0.46 10.71
CA ASP A 200 18.24 0.15 10.06
C ASP A 200 17.95 1.64 9.84
N PHE A 201 18.64 2.53 10.56
CA PHE A 201 18.33 3.96 10.54
C PHE A 201 19.51 4.86 10.95
N THR A 202 19.37 6.15 10.68
CA THR A 202 20.35 7.18 11.01
C THR A 202 19.85 8.06 12.16
N VAL A 203 20.68 8.29 13.17
CA VAL A 203 20.40 9.18 14.31
C VAL A 203 21.25 10.43 14.27
N ASN A 204 20.63 11.59 14.46
CA ASN A 204 21.36 12.87 14.59
C ASN A 204 21.93 13.01 16.00
N LEU A 205 23.17 13.47 16.11
CA LEU A 205 23.80 13.74 17.40
C LEU A 205 23.47 15.17 17.88
N THR A 206 23.35 15.35 19.19
CA THR A 206 23.13 16.64 19.85
C THR A 206 24.22 16.96 20.85
N ASP A 207 24.47 18.23 21.12
CA ASP A 207 25.37 18.65 22.20
C ASP A 207 24.66 18.67 23.57
N GLU A 208 25.38 19.08 24.62
CA GLU A 208 24.83 19.21 25.98
C GLU A 208 23.67 20.22 26.09
N SER A 209 23.57 21.16 25.13
CA SER A 209 22.49 22.15 25.04
C SER A 209 21.29 21.67 24.22
N ASN A 210 21.30 20.39 23.79
CA ASN A 210 20.32 19.78 22.90
C ASN A 210 20.26 20.43 21.50
N SER A 211 21.34 21.10 21.09
CA SER A 211 21.49 21.62 19.73
C SER A 211 22.02 20.53 18.82
N ILE A 212 21.45 20.40 17.62
CA ILE A 212 21.88 19.40 16.63
C ILE A 212 23.32 19.69 16.21
N VAL A 213 24.20 18.74 16.48
CA VAL A 213 25.58 18.72 15.99
C VAL A 213 25.55 18.26 14.54
N ARG A 214 26.46 18.76 13.72
CA ARG A 214 26.58 18.33 12.31
C ARG A 214 27.27 16.96 12.20
N ALA A 215 26.73 15.98 12.90
CA ALA A 215 27.17 14.60 12.94
C ALA A 215 25.96 13.66 13.05
N LYS A 216 26.00 12.56 12.32
CA LYS A 216 24.97 11.52 12.36
C LYS A 216 25.60 10.14 12.44
N LEU A 217 24.96 9.22 13.15
CA LEU A 217 25.38 7.81 13.23
C LEU A 217 24.41 6.93 12.46
N HIS A 218 24.93 5.98 11.70
CA HIS A 218 24.15 4.93 11.05
C HIS A 218 24.20 3.65 11.88
N LEU A 219 23.03 3.17 12.29
CA LEU A 219 22.86 2.10 13.27
C LEU A 219 21.92 1.03 12.74
N LYS A 220 22.18 -0.23 13.14
CA LYS A 220 21.16 -1.28 13.14
C LYS A 220 20.89 -1.75 14.56
N ILE A 221 19.62 -1.80 14.95
CA ILE A 221 19.23 -2.17 16.31
C ILE A 221 18.10 -3.19 16.27
N GLN A 222 18.22 -4.25 17.07
CA GLN A 222 17.15 -5.22 17.28
C GLN A 222 17.01 -5.55 18.76
N TRP A 223 15.78 -5.45 19.29
CA TRP A 223 15.48 -5.81 20.66
C TRP A 223 14.58 -7.04 20.74
N ILE A 224 15.10 -8.17 21.21
CA ILE A 224 14.36 -9.42 21.38
C ILE A 224 14.09 -9.64 22.87
N TYR A 225 12.94 -9.16 23.36
CA TYR A 225 12.52 -9.41 24.75
C TYR A 225 11.83 -10.76 24.94
N SER A 226 11.22 -11.31 23.89
CA SER A 226 10.60 -12.64 23.93
C SER A 226 10.86 -13.38 22.62
N LYS A 227 11.79 -14.34 22.69
CA LYS A 227 12.11 -15.23 21.56
C LYS A 227 10.87 -15.93 21.02
N ASN A 228 9.93 -16.33 21.89
CA ASN A 228 8.70 -16.98 21.47
C ASN A 228 7.78 -16.01 20.72
N LYS A 229 7.63 -14.77 21.21
CA LYS A 229 6.86 -13.75 20.51
C LYS A 229 7.49 -13.42 19.16
N TYR A 230 8.81 -13.23 19.10
CA TYR A 230 9.52 -12.98 17.85
C TYR A 230 9.28 -14.10 16.81
N LEU A 231 9.39 -15.37 17.23
CA LEU A 231 9.10 -16.50 16.35
C LEU A 231 7.63 -16.55 15.92
N GLN A 232 6.69 -16.16 16.79
CA GLN A 232 5.27 -16.04 16.42
C GLN A 232 5.02 -14.93 15.40
N ASP A 233 5.67 -13.79 15.56
CA ASP A 233 5.57 -12.65 14.64
C ASP A 233 6.09 -13.07 13.24
N LEU A 234 7.22 -13.78 13.17
CA LEU A 234 7.75 -14.36 11.91
C LEU A 234 6.80 -15.40 11.29
N ILE A 235 6.15 -16.23 12.11
CA ILE A 235 5.15 -17.18 11.62
C ILE A 235 3.97 -16.43 10.99
N ASN A 236 3.46 -15.39 11.67
CA ASN A 236 2.34 -14.60 11.18
C ASN A 236 2.69 -13.88 9.87
N GLU A 237 3.89 -13.29 9.77
CA GLU A 237 4.37 -12.66 8.54
C GLU A 237 4.43 -13.65 7.38
N ASN A 238 5.03 -14.83 7.59
CA ASN A 238 5.09 -15.88 6.58
C ASN A 238 3.68 -16.40 6.19
N MET A 239 2.74 -16.48 7.13
CA MET A 239 1.34 -16.84 6.81
C MET A 239 0.64 -15.79 5.95
N ILE A 240 0.86 -14.50 6.22
CA ILE A 240 0.33 -13.41 5.37
C ILE A 240 0.88 -13.52 3.95
N GLN A 241 2.20 -13.75 3.81
CA GLN A 241 2.84 -13.94 2.50
C GLN A 241 2.29 -15.17 1.76
N ILE A 242 2.07 -16.29 2.45
CA ILE A 242 1.45 -17.48 1.87
C ILE A 242 0.05 -17.16 1.34
N ASN A 243 -0.81 -16.52 2.15
CA ASN A 243 -2.17 -16.18 1.74
C ASN A 243 -2.20 -15.28 0.49
N GLN A 244 -1.25 -14.33 0.39
CA GLN A 244 -1.10 -13.48 -0.80
C GLN A 244 -0.71 -14.30 -2.04
N LEU A 245 0.27 -15.19 -1.90
CA LEU A 245 0.70 -16.07 -2.99
C LEU A 245 -0.39 -17.06 -3.42
N GLU A 246 -1.19 -17.57 -2.49
CA GLU A 246 -2.33 -18.43 -2.79
C GLU A 246 -3.41 -17.68 -3.58
N GLN A 247 -3.67 -16.41 -3.24
CA GLN A 247 -4.55 -15.57 -4.01
C GLN A 247 -4.01 -15.35 -5.44
N GLU A 248 -2.73 -14.99 -5.58
CA GLU A 248 -2.09 -14.83 -6.89
C GLU A 248 -2.13 -16.12 -7.74
N ILE A 249 -1.91 -17.28 -7.11
CA ILE A 249 -2.03 -18.58 -7.79
C ILE A 249 -3.47 -18.78 -8.30
N ASN A 250 -4.47 -18.48 -7.48
CA ASN A 250 -5.88 -18.60 -7.88
C ASN A 250 -6.20 -17.69 -9.06
N ASP A 251 -5.74 -16.44 -9.04
CA ASP A 251 -5.93 -15.49 -10.14
C ASP A 251 -5.28 -16.03 -11.43
N HIS A 252 -4.05 -16.56 -11.35
CA HIS A 252 -3.37 -17.16 -12.50
C HIS A 252 -4.05 -18.45 -13.01
N ILE A 253 -4.66 -19.24 -12.12
CA ILE A 253 -5.45 -20.42 -12.50
C ILE A 253 -6.70 -19.98 -13.26
N VAL A 254 -7.38 -18.91 -12.81
CA VAL A 254 -8.56 -18.36 -13.51
C VAL A 254 -8.17 -17.86 -14.90
N ASP A 255 -7.09 -17.09 -15.02
CA ASP A 255 -6.58 -16.61 -16.32
C ASP A 255 -6.26 -17.79 -17.27
N LEU A 256 -5.60 -18.81 -16.74
CA LEU A 256 -5.26 -20.01 -17.49
C LEU A 256 -6.51 -20.78 -17.92
N ASP A 257 -7.54 -20.82 -17.08
CA ASP A 257 -8.83 -21.45 -17.40
C ASP A 257 -9.56 -20.72 -18.52
N ILE A 258 -9.53 -19.38 -18.50
CA ILE A 258 -10.09 -18.52 -19.56
C ILE A 258 -9.35 -18.76 -20.87
N ILE A 259 -8.01 -18.71 -20.86
CA ILE A 259 -7.16 -18.97 -22.05
C ILE A 259 -7.43 -20.35 -22.63
N ASN A 260 -7.62 -21.36 -21.77
CA ASN A 260 -7.86 -22.72 -22.21
C ASN A 260 -9.33 -23.02 -22.54
N SER A 261 -10.27 -22.13 -22.21
CA SER A 261 -11.70 -22.36 -22.37
C SER A 261 -12.16 -22.78 -23.78
N PRO A 262 -11.62 -22.23 -24.90
CA PRO A 262 -11.97 -22.67 -26.24
C PRO A 262 -11.45 -24.07 -26.59
N PHE A 263 -10.48 -24.58 -25.82
CA PHE A 263 -9.75 -25.80 -26.13
C PHE A 263 -10.19 -26.99 -25.25
N LYS A 264 -11.09 -26.75 -24.29
CA LYS A 264 -11.59 -27.77 -23.34
C LYS A 264 -12.36 -28.92 -23.99
N GLN A 265 -12.95 -28.75 -25.18
CA GLN A 265 -13.70 -29.82 -25.85
C GLN A 265 -12.81 -31.01 -26.29
N ALA A 266 -11.49 -30.84 -26.34
CA ALA A 266 -10.54 -31.95 -26.53
C ALA A 266 -10.33 -32.81 -25.27
N PHE A 267 -10.86 -32.40 -24.11
CA PHE A 267 -10.83 -33.16 -22.85
C PHE A 267 -12.24 -33.63 -22.45
N LYS A 268 -12.71 -34.69 -23.11
CA LYS A 268 -13.63 -35.64 -22.45
C LYS A 268 -12.90 -36.84 -21.84
N PHE A 269 -11.56 -36.88 -21.88
CA PHE A 269 -10.78 -37.93 -21.25
C PHE A 269 -9.60 -37.38 -20.45
N GLN A 270 -9.55 -37.80 -19.18
CA GLN A 270 -8.44 -37.69 -18.23
C GLN A 270 -8.09 -36.28 -17.74
N ASN A 271 -8.78 -35.84 -16.68
CA ASN A 271 -8.04 -35.40 -15.49
C ASN A 271 -8.93 -35.60 -14.26
N ASN A 272 -8.74 -36.75 -13.61
CA ASN A 272 -8.98 -36.90 -12.19
C ASN A 272 -7.92 -36.06 -11.44
N LEU A 273 -8.02 -34.74 -11.55
CA LEU A 273 -7.64 -33.88 -10.44
C LEU A 273 -8.92 -33.74 -9.63
N THR A 274 -9.20 -34.79 -8.85
CA THR A 274 -9.92 -34.66 -7.59
C THR A 274 -9.20 -33.56 -6.83
N ILE A 275 -9.73 -32.34 -6.95
CA ILE A 275 -9.53 -31.30 -5.95
C ILE A 275 -10.01 -31.94 -4.67
N SER A 276 -9.04 -32.36 -3.86
CA SER A 276 -9.23 -32.80 -2.49
C SER A 276 -9.86 -31.63 -1.75
N THR A 277 -11.18 -31.60 -1.78
CA THR A 277 -11.99 -30.87 -0.81
C THR A 277 -11.61 -31.47 0.53
N TYR A 278 -10.67 -30.82 1.21
CA TYR A 278 -10.43 -31.11 2.62
C TYR A 278 -11.75 -30.85 3.33
N GLN A 279 -12.42 -31.96 3.67
CA GLN A 279 -13.46 -32.00 4.68
C GLN A 279 -12.87 -31.42 5.96
N THR A 280 -13.17 -30.15 6.19
CA THR A 280 -13.12 -29.56 7.52
C THR A 280 -14.17 -30.27 8.34
N GLN A 281 -13.72 -31.04 9.34
CA GLN A 281 -14.60 -31.54 10.39
C GLN A 281 -15.33 -30.37 11.06
N PRO A 282 -16.57 -30.60 11.51
CA PRO A 282 -17.38 -29.56 12.11
C PRO A 282 -16.89 -29.33 13.53
N ASN A 283 -16.37 -28.15 13.83
CA ASN A 283 -16.51 -27.63 15.17
C ASN A 283 -16.57 -26.11 15.19
N GLN A 284 -17.66 -25.66 15.82
CA GLN A 284 -17.97 -24.31 16.28
C GLN A 284 -18.38 -23.31 15.20
N GLN A 285 -19.70 -23.32 15.00
CA GLN A 285 -20.49 -22.16 14.57
C GLN A 285 -20.10 -20.93 15.40
N GLN A 286 -19.25 -20.08 14.86
CA GLN A 286 -19.45 -18.64 14.97
C GLN A 286 -19.89 -18.17 13.58
N GLN A 287 -21.10 -17.63 13.52
CA GLN A 287 -21.61 -16.91 12.36
C GLN A 287 -20.70 -15.71 12.08
N GLN A 288 -19.62 -15.93 11.33
CA GLN A 288 -18.97 -14.87 10.59
C GLN A 288 -19.80 -14.68 9.33
N ALA A 289 -20.52 -13.57 9.28
CA ALA A 289 -21.13 -13.08 8.07
C ALA A 289 -20.04 -13.07 6.98
N SER A 290 -20.23 -13.87 5.93
CA SER A 290 -19.35 -13.89 4.78
C SER A 290 -19.21 -12.45 4.29
N PRO A 291 -18.00 -11.87 4.24
CA PRO A 291 -17.83 -10.53 3.71
C PRO A 291 -18.38 -10.53 2.28
N LEU A 292 -19.27 -9.58 2.01
CA LEU A 292 -19.85 -9.37 0.69
C LEU A 292 -18.67 -9.08 -0.25
N LEU A 293 -18.25 -10.09 -1.03
CA LEU A 293 -17.21 -9.94 -2.04
C LEU A 293 -17.76 -9.00 -3.13
N ILE A 294 -17.44 -7.71 -3.01
CA ILE A 294 -17.70 -6.71 -4.04
C ILE A 294 -16.91 -7.16 -5.27
N SER A 295 -17.60 -7.44 -6.37
CA SER A 295 -16.93 -7.86 -7.61
C SER A 295 -16.05 -6.74 -8.14
N GLU A 296 -14.87 -7.06 -8.68
CA GLU A 296 -13.92 -6.05 -9.21
C GLU A 296 -14.58 -5.11 -10.24
N ASN A 297 -15.52 -5.64 -11.03
CA ASN A 297 -16.32 -4.84 -11.97
C ASN A 297 -17.17 -3.73 -11.31
N GLN A 298 -17.59 -3.90 -10.06
CA GLN A 298 -18.30 -2.85 -9.32
C GLN A 298 -17.34 -1.76 -8.86
N ILE A 299 -16.11 -2.13 -8.50
CA ILE A 299 -15.05 -1.22 -8.05
C ILE A 299 -14.67 -0.27 -9.19
N ASP A 300 -14.39 -0.81 -10.37
CA ASP A 300 -14.00 -0.01 -11.53
C ASP A 300 -15.11 0.95 -11.95
N ARG A 301 -16.39 0.52 -11.89
CA ARG A 301 -17.53 1.40 -12.15
C ARG A 301 -17.64 2.54 -11.14
N LEU A 302 -17.45 2.26 -9.85
CA LEU A 302 -17.46 3.30 -8.82
C LEU A 302 -16.35 4.32 -9.04
N VAL A 303 -15.15 3.85 -9.39
CA VAL A 303 -14.00 4.71 -9.72
C VAL A 303 -14.31 5.59 -10.94
N GLN A 304 -14.84 5.02 -12.01
CA GLN A 304 -15.22 5.77 -13.21
C GLN A 304 -16.28 6.83 -12.92
N ILE A 305 -17.32 6.50 -12.14
CA ILE A 305 -18.35 7.45 -11.75
C ILE A 305 -17.77 8.58 -10.89
N SER A 306 -16.90 8.27 -9.92
CA SER A 306 -16.25 9.31 -9.11
C SER A 306 -15.39 10.25 -9.96
N LEU A 307 -14.64 9.71 -10.92
CA LEU A 307 -13.79 10.50 -11.80
C LEU A 307 -14.63 11.41 -12.71
N LEU A 308 -15.75 10.92 -13.24
CA LEU A 308 -16.73 11.73 -13.98
C LEU A 308 -17.26 12.89 -13.12
N LEU A 309 -17.62 12.61 -11.87
CA LEU A 309 -18.12 13.63 -10.93
C LEU A 309 -17.04 14.69 -10.60
N ILE A 310 -15.77 14.29 -10.49
CA ILE A 310 -14.65 15.22 -10.29
C ILE A 310 -14.41 16.09 -11.53
N ILE A 311 -14.51 15.52 -12.74
CA ILE A 311 -14.41 16.29 -13.98
C ILE A 311 -15.56 17.30 -14.04
N LEU A 312 -16.78 16.90 -13.70
CA LEU A 312 -17.93 17.81 -13.63
C LEU A 312 -17.67 18.93 -12.61
N TYR A 313 -17.13 18.59 -11.43
CA TYR A 313 -16.75 19.55 -10.41
C TYR A 313 -15.67 20.52 -10.91
N LEU A 314 -14.66 20.05 -11.64
CA LEU A 314 -13.65 20.90 -12.27
C LEU A 314 -14.26 21.86 -13.29
N VAL A 315 -15.16 21.41 -14.15
CA VAL A 315 -15.81 22.26 -15.16
C VAL A 315 -16.60 23.38 -14.50
N PHE A 316 -17.43 23.07 -13.50
CA PHE A 316 -18.17 24.11 -12.77
C PHE A 316 -17.24 25.01 -11.95
N GLY A 317 -16.16 24.47 -11.39
CA GLY A 317 -15.11 25.24 -10.73
C GLY A 317 -14.45 26.24 -11.69
N LEU A 318 -14.08 25.82 -12.89
CA LEU A 318 -13.48 26.71 -13.90
C LEU A 318 -14.44 27.81 -14.33
N LEU A 319 -15.71 27.47 -14.58
CA LEU A 319 -16.73 28.49 -14.93
C LEU A 319 -16.90 29.51 -13.81
N ASN A 320 -16.89 29.06 -12.55
CA ASN A 320 -17.09 29.94 -11.40
C ASN A 320 -15.81 30.71 -11.03
N SER A 321 -14.64 30.22 -11.44
CA SER A 321 -13.34 30.86 -11.24
C SER A 321 -13.19 32.19 -11.98
N MET A 322 -13.99 32.41 -13.02
CA MET A 322 -14.04 33.67 -13.75
C MET A 322 -14.53 34.83 -12.88
N TYR A 323 -15.30 34.53 -11.83
CA TYR A 323 -15.96 35.53 -10.97
C TYR A 323 -15.52 35.48 -9.51
N ARG A 324 -14.99 34.34 -9.04
CA ARG A 324 -14.52 34.16 -7.67
C ARG A 324 -13.24 33.34 -7.65
N THR A 325 -12.31 33.67 -6.77
CA THR A 325 -11.14 32.80 -6.54
C THR A 325 -11.56 31.48 -5.87
N LEU A 326 -11.16 30.36 -6.47
CA LEU A 326 -11.54 28.99 -6.06
C LEU A 326 -10.32 28.12 -5.74
N ASN A 327 -9.27 28.72 -5.16
CA ASN A 327 -7.99 28.05 -4.95
C ASN A 327 -8.12 26.77 -4.10
N PHE A 328 -8.94 26.80 -3.06
CA PHE A 328 -9.16 25.63 -2.21
C PHE A 328 -9.88 24.51 -2.98
N ASP A 329 -10.87 24.85 -3.80
CA ASP A 329 -11.60 23.88 -4.62
C ASP A 329 -10.68 23.20 -5.64
N PHE A 330 -9.82 23.96 -6.30
CA PHE A 330 -8.81 23.40 -7.20
C PHE A 330 -7.79 22.52 -6.47
N LEU A 331 -7.44 22.85 -5.23
CA LEU A 331 -6.61 21.99 -4.39
C LEU A 331 -7.31 20.66 -4.09
N VAL A 332 -8.59 20.68 -3.72
CA VAL A 332 -9.39 19.45 -3.51
C VAL A 332 -9.44 18.62 -4.80
N ILE A 333 -9.75 19.24 -5.94
CA ILE A 333 -9.84 18.57 -7.24
C ILE A 333 -8.50 17.94 -7.62
N PHE A 334 -7.40 18.68 -7.48
CA PHE A 334 -6.06 18.19 -7.79
C PHE A 334 -5.66 17.02 -6.88
N TYR A 335 -5.96 17.11 -5.59
CA TYR A 335 -5.74 16.00 -4.66
C TYR A 335 -6.53 14.75 -5.07
N CYS A 336 -7.78 14.91 -5.52
CA CYS A 336 -8.57 13.80 -6.03
C CYS A 336 -7.95 13.17 -7.29
N PHE A 337 -7.46 13.96 -8.24
CA PHE A 337 -6.75 13.43 -9.42
C PHE A 337 -5.48 12.66 -9.03
N LEU A 338 -4.66 13.19 -8.11
CA LEU A 338 -3.49 12.49 -7.61
C LEU A 338 -3.86 11.17 -6.91
N PHE A 339 -4.96 11.17 -6.17
CA PHE A 339 -5.49 9.96 -5.54
C PHE A 339 -5.82 8.89 -6.58
N TYR A 340 -6.59 9.21 -7.63
CA TYR A 340 -6.93 8.22 -8.66
C TYR A 340 -5.75 7.80 -9.53
N GLN A 341 -4.77 8.67 -9.76
CA GLN A 341 -3.57 8.32 -10.51
C GLN A 341 -2.71 7.27 -9.77
N LYS A 342 -2.61 7.39 -8.43
CA LYS A 342 -1.76 6.50 -7.62
C LYS A 342 -2.51 5.31 -7.02
N ASN A 343 -3.84 5.40 -6.84
CA ASN A 343 -4.65 4.43 -6.13
C ASN A 343 -5.91 4.05 -6.92
N TYR A 344 -5.76 3.62 -8.18
CA TYR A 344 -6.89 3.21 -9.03
C TYR A 344 -7.72 2.06 -8.42
N LYS A 345 -7.13 1.23 -7.56
CA LYS A 345 -7.81 0.11 -6.85
C LYS A 345 -8.41 0.47 -5.48
N LEU A 346 -8.56 1.76 -5.12
CA LEU A 346 -9.14 2.19 -3.82
C LEU A 346 -8.43 1.59 -2.58
N GLN A 347 -7.13 1.32 -2.67
CA GLN A 347 -6.36 0.62 -1.64
C GLN A 347 -6.18 1.39 -0.32
N SER A 348 -6.52 2.68 -0.24
CA SER A 348 -6.33 3.51 0.96
C SER A 348 -7.60 4.28 1.32
N LEU A 349 -8.29 3.82 2.37
CA LEU A 349 -9.49 4.46 2.93
C LEU A 349 -9.17 5.81 3.59
N LEU A 350 -7.91 6.00 4.03
CA LEU A 350 -7.43 7.23 4.64
C LEU A 350 -7.61 8.43 3.70
N HIS A 351 -7.23 8.26 2.42
CA HIS A 351 -7.34 9.33 1.44
C HIS A 351 -8.80 9.72 1.17
N ILE A 352 -9.72 8.77 1.23
CA ILE A 352 -11.17 9.03 1.12
C ILE A 352 -11.64 9.90 2.29
N LYS A 353 -11.20 9.62 3.52
CA LYS A 353 -11.50 10.47 4.69
C LYS A 353 -10.98 11.89 4.51
N ILE A 354 -9.73 12.03 4.05
CA ILE A 354 -9.11 13.33 3.78
C ILE A 354 -9.93 14.10 2.73
N ILE A 355 -10.30 13.45 1.61
CA ILE A 355 -11.13 14.03 0.56
C ILE A 355 -12.48 14.49 1.11
N MET A 356 -13.16 13.67 1.91
CA MET A 356 -14.45 14.02 2.53
C MET A 356 -14.34 15.24 3.44
N VAL A 357 -13.29 15.33 4.27
CA VAL A 357 -13.07 16.50 5.15
C VAL A 357 -12.79 17.75 4.32
N MET A 358 -11.95 17.65 3.30
CA MET A 358 -11.65 18.77 2.40
C MET A 358 -12.89 19.25 1.65
N LEU A 359 -13.73 18.33 1.15
CA LEU A 359 -15.02 18.65 0.54
C LEU A 359 -15.98 19.31 1.54
N GLY A 360 -16.02 18.84 2.79
CA GLY A 360 -16.82 19.46 3.86
C GLY A 360 -16.42 20.90 4.14
N VAL A 361 -15.12 21.18 4.22
CA VAL A 361 -14.60 22.56 4.38
C VAL A 361 -14.93 23.40 3.15
N ALA A 362 -14.80 22.85 1.94
CA ALA A 362 -15.11 23.55 0.69
C ALA A 362 -16.60 23.92 0.62
N LEU A 363 -17.50 23.03 1.04
CA LEU A 363 -18.94 23.29 1.13
C LEU A 363 -19.26 24.39 2.15
N LEU A 364 -18.63 24.36 3.32
CA LEU A 364 -18.86 25.38 4.35
C LEU A 364 -18.42 26.78 3.87
N MET A 365 -17.30 26.86 3.14
CA MET A 365 -16.84 28.09 2.50
C MET A 365 -17.84 28.58 1.45
N ASP A 366 -18.44 27.71 0.65
CA ASP A 366 -19.50 28.08 -0.31
C ASP A 366 -20.75 28.59 0.37
N ILE A 367 -21.19 27.95 1.46
CA ILE A 367 -22.38 28.38 2.22
C ILE A 367 -22.16 29.76 2.80
N ILE A 368 -21.00 30.01 3.43
CA ILE A 368 -20.65 31.34 3.97
C ILE A 368 -20.61 32.37 2.84
N TRP A 369 -19.97 32.03 1.72
CA TRP A 369 -19.88 32.94 0.58
C TRP A 369 -21.26 33.25 -0.01
N LEU A 370 -22.10 32.24 -0.23
CA LEU A 370 -23.47 32.40 -0.71
C LEU A 370 -24.30 33.22 0.27
N ALA A 371 -24.17 33.01 1.57
CA ALA A 371 -24.86 33.80 2.58
C ALA A 371 -24.49 35.29 2.44
N ILE A 372 -23.20 35.62 2.38
CA ILE A 372 -22.73 37.01 2.23
C ILE A 372 -23.22 37.61 0.90
N TYR A 373 -23.04 36.89 -0.21
CA TYR A 373 -23.27 37.41 -1.56
C TYR A 373 -24.75 37.44 -1.96
N SER A 374 -25.61 36.65 -1.32
CA SER A 374 -27.06 36.64 -1.56
C SER A 374 -27.82 37.67 -0.71
N THR A 375 -27.25 38.18 0.39
CA THR A 375 -27.89 39.19 1.25
C THR A 375 -28.42 40.42 0.49
N PRO A 376 -27.68 41.02 -0.46
CA PRO A 376 -28.16 42.17 -1.23
C PRO A 376 -29.37 41.88 -2.13
N TYR A 377 -29.66 40.60 -2.41
CA TYR A 377 -30.79 40.16 -3.23
C TYR A 377 -32.06 39.89 -2.42
N LEU A 378 -31.92 39.66 -1.11
CA LEU A 378 -33.06 39.44 -0.20
C LEU A 378 -33.55 40.76 0.44
N GLY A 379 -32.74 41.82 0.37
CA GLY A 379 -33.13 43.16 0.81
C GLY A 379 -33.82 43.98 -0.29
N GLU A 380 -34.64 44.96 0.11
CA GLU A 380 -35.29 45.91 -0.80
C GLU A 380 -34.23 46.77 -1.53
N PHE A 381 -33.89 46.35 -2.75
CA PHE A 381 -33.29 47.07 -3.88
C PHE A 381 -32.47 48.36 -3.58
N ASN A 382 -31.13 48.25 -3.69
CA ASN A 382 -30.29 49.42 -3.98
C ASN A 382 -30.31 49.73 -5.48
N ALA A 383 -30.90 50.86 -5.86
CA ALA A 383 -31.18 51.28 -7.24
C ALA A 383 -29.95 51.79 -8.03
N HIS A 384 -28.72 51.37 -7.72
CA HIS A 384 -27.48 51.97 -8.26
C HIS A 384 -26.55 51.01 -9.02
N PHE A 385 -26.99 49.79 -9.34
CA PHE A 385 -26.21 48.91 -10.22
C PHE A 385 -26.65 49.04 -11.68
N ASP A 386 -25.68 49.19 -12.59
CA ASP A 386 -25.91 49.10 -14.02
C ASP A 386 -26.55 47.73 -14.37
N HIS A 387 -27.51 47.73 -15.30
CA HIS A 387 -28.26 46.53 -15.68
C HIS A 387 -27.38 45.33 -16.07
N PHE A 388 -26.19 45.60 -16.61
CA PHE A 388 -25.22 44.57 -17.00
C PHE A 388 -24.55 43.91 -15.78
N GLU A 389 -24.08 44.70 -14.81
CA GLU A 389 -23.45 44.19 -13.59
C GLU A 389 -24.43 43.34 -12.77
N TYR A 390 -25.68 43.79 -12.69
CA TYR A 390 -26.76 43.04 -12.05
C TYR A 390 -27.03 41.69 -12.73
N GLY A 391 -26.97 41.65 -14.07
CA GLY A 391 -27.11 40.40 -14.83
C GLY A 391 -25.97 39.41 -14.56
N LEU A 392 -24.73 39.89 -14.55
CA LEU A 392 -23.55 39.06 -14.26
C LEU A 392 -23.57 38.50 -12.84
N GLN A 393 -23.93 39.31 -11.85
CA GLN A 393 -24.02 38.87 -10.46
C GLN A 393 -25.13 37.81 -10.26
N LYS A 394 -26.29 37.94 -10.91
CA LYS A 394 -27.32 36.90 -10.89
C LYS A 394 -26.82 35.57 -11.47
N TYR A 395 -26.13 35.65 -12.61
CA TYR A 395 -25.53 34.47 -13.23
C TYR A 395 -24.52 33.79 -12.30
N GLN A 396 -23.67 34.59 -11.63
CA GLN A 396 -22.72 34.10 -10.64
C GLN A 396 -23.40 33.39 -9.47
N ILE A 397 -24.50 33.92 -8.93
CA ILE A 397 -25.26 33.27 -7.85
C ILE A 397 -25.81 31.91 -8.31
N ILE A 398 -26.42 31.85 -9.49
CA ILE A 398 -26.95 30.60 -10.06
C ILE A 398 -25.82 29.57 -10.22
N LEU A 399 -24.67 30.00 -10.74
CA LEU A 399 -23.51 29.14 -10.95
C LEU A 399 -22.92 28.64 -9.62
N SER A 400 -22.91 29.47 -8.57
CA SER A 400 -22.50 29.06 -7.21
C SER A 400 -23.45 28.07 -6.57
N TRP A 401 -24.76 28.19 -6.80
CA TRP A 401 -25.72 27.16 -6.36
C TRP A 401 -25.52 25.83 -7.10
N LEU A 402 -25.28 25.86 -8.41
CA LEU A 402 -24.96 24.66 -9.18
C LEU A 402 -23.67 24.00 -8.71
N LEU A 403 -22.63 24.79 -8.46
CA LEU A 403 -21.36 24.30 -7.92
C LEU A 403 -21.54 23.66 -6.53
N LEU A 404 -22.28 24.32 -5.64
CA LEU A 404 -22.63 23.77 -4.32
C LEU A 404 -23.36 22.43 -4.45
N PHE A 405 -24.35 22.35 -5.34
CA PHE A 405 -25.09 21.11 -5.59
C PHE A 405 -24.18 19.98 -6.08
N VAL A 406 -23.27 20.26 -7.02
CA VAL A 406 -22.28 19.28 -7.50
C VAL A 406 -21.39 18.80 -6.36
N LYS A 407 -20.89 19.71 -5.50
CA LYS A 407 -20.08 19.33 -4.33
C LYS A 407 -20.84 18.44 -3.35
N ILE A 408 -22.14 18.69 -3.13
CA ILE A 408 -22.99 17.84 -2.28
C ILE A 408 -23.11 16.43 -2.88
N VAL A 409 -23.36 16.33 -4.19
CA VAL A 409 -23.44 15.03 -4.89
C VAL A 409 -22.12 14.28 -4.80
N VAL A 410 -20.99 14.96 -5.04
CA VAL A 410 -19.64 14.37 -4.92
C VAL A 410 -19.40 13.87 -3.49
N LEU A 411 -19.72 14.68 -2.48
CA LEU A 411 -19.55 14.30 -1.08
C LEU A 411 -20.42 13.09 -0.72
N MET A 412 -21.69 13.07 -1.11
CA MET A 412 -22.58 11.93 -0.89
C MET A 412 -22.03 10.66 -1.53
N PHE A 413 -21.46 10.77 -2.74
CA PHE A 413 -20.84 9.63 -3.42
C PHE A 413 -19.61 9.11 -2.67
N TYR A 414 -18.75 9.99 -2.15
CA TYR A 414 -17.61 9.57 -1.33
C TYR A 414 -18.02 8.95 0.00
N VAL A 415 -19.06 9.48 0.65
CA VAL A 415 -19.65 8.87 1.84
C VAL A 415 -20.20 7.49 1.52
N HIS A 416 -20.84 7.33 0.35
CA HIS A 416 -21.32 6.02 -0.11
C HIS A 416 -20.17 5.04 -0.36
N ILE A 417 -19.11 5.44 -1.07
CA ILE A 417 -17.91 4.60 -1.26
C ILE A 417 -17.34 4.18 0.10
N TYR A 418 -17.20 5.13 1.04
CA TYR A 418 -16.66 4.87 2.37
C TYR A 418 -17.55 3.93 3.21
N ALA A 419 -18.88 4.03 3.06
CA ALA A 419 -19.82 3.18 3.78
C ALA A 419 -19.92 1.76 3.19
N THR A 420 -19.82 1.64 1.86
CA THR A 420 -20.00 0.36 1.14
C THR A 420 -18.75 -0.52 1.20
N TYR A 421 -17.55 0.05 1.33
CA TYR A 421 -16.32 -0.74 1.47
C TYR A 421 -16.11 -1.27 2.90
N PRO A 422 -16.11 -2.60 3.12
CA PRO A 422 -16.14 -3.19 4.45
C PRO A 422 -14.75 -3.36 5.09
N ASP A 423 -13.67 -2.88 4.48
CA ASP A 423 -12.31 -3.21 4.92
C ASP A 423 -11.76 -2.25 5.99
N LYS A 424 -12.57 -1.99 7.02
CA LYS A 424 -12.22 -1.14 8.17
C LYS A 424 -11.17 -1.78 9.10
N SER A 425 -10.85 -3.06 8.93
CA SER A 425 -10.05 -3.84 9.88
C SER A 425 -8.66 -4.28 9.38
N THR A 426 -8.35 -4.19 8.09
CA THR A 426 -7.08 -4.69 7.52
C THR A 426 -6.08 -3.60 7.17
N GLN A 427 -6.48 -2.33 7.13
CA GLN A 427 -5.56 -1.25 6.78
C GLN A 427 -4.84 -0.72 8.03
N VAL A 428 -3.54 -1.04 8.13
CA VAL A 428 -2.60 -0.54 9.15
C VAL A 428 -2.71 0.99 9.34
N TYR A 429 -2.98 1.73 8.26
CA TYR A 429 -3.16 3.17 8.28
C TYR A 429 -4.44 3.64 9.01
N ASP A 430 -5.52 2.86 8.97
CA ASP A 430 -6.76 3.19 9.69
C ASP A 430 -6.62 2.96 11.21
N GLN A 431 -5.79 1.98 11.61
CA GLN A 431 -5.39 1.80 13.00
C GLN A 431 -4.53 2.97 13.50
N GLN A 432 -3.57 3.44 12.69
CA GLN A 432 -2.75 4.62 13.01
C GLN A 432 -3.60 5.91 13.07
N TRP A 433 -4.53 6.10 12.13
CA TRP A 433 -5.46 7.23 12.14
C TRP A 433 -6.36 7.22 13.38
N ASN A 434 -6.93 6.07 13.74
CA ASN A 434 -7.75 5.96 14.96
C ASN A 434 -6.91 6.14 16.23
N ALA A 435 -5.64 5.73 16.24
CA ALA A 435 -4.73 5.96 17.36
C ALA A 435 -4.42 7.46 17.58
N ILE A 436 -4.33 8.23 16.49
CA ILE A 436 -3.96 9.67 16.51
C ILE A 436 -5.19 10.58 16.63
N PHE A 437 -6.26 10.29 15.88
CA PHE A 437 -7.44 11.16 15.73
C PHE A 437 -8.76 10.52 16.13
N GLY A 438 -8.78 9.22 16.43
CA GLY A 438 -9.98 8.53 16.91
C GLY A 438 -10.41 9.09 18.27
N TRP A 439 -11.72 9.29 18.45
CA TRP A 439 -12.27 9.56 19.77
C TRP A 439 -11.98 8.34 20.65
N ARG A 440 -11.01 8.48 21.56
CA ARG A 440 -10.74 7.49 22.59
C ARG A 440 -11.94 7.48 23.52
N ASP A 441 -12.79 6.46 23.41
CA ASP A 441 -13.74 6.14 24.47
C ASP A 441 -12.93 5.98 25.76
N GLY A 442 -13.18 6.89 26.70
CA GLY A 442 -12.31 7.18 27.83
C GLY A 442 -12.12 5.99 28.75
N LYS A 443 -11.08 5.19 28.52
CA LYS A 443 -10.34 4.54 29.60
C LYS A 443 -9.18 5.44 29.99
N GLN A 444 -9.38 6.18 31.08
CA GLN A 444 -8.34 6.96 31.72
C GLN A 444 -7.14 6.07 32.05
N ILE A 445 -6.03 6.26 31.34
CA ILE A 445 -4.72 5.78 31.78
C ILE A 445 -4.25 6.81 32.80
N ASN A 446 -4.44 6.49 34.08
CA ASN A 446 -3.85 7.25 35.18
C ASN A 446 -2.33 7.04 35.15
N VAL A 447 -1.62 8.01 34.56
CA VAL A 447 -0.16 8.11 34.68
C VAL A 447 0.14 8.73 36.04
N TYR A 448 0.43 7.88 37.03
CA TYR A 448 1.06 8.33 38.26
C TYR A 448 2.51 8.71 37.96
N ARG A 449 2.80 10.02 37.97
CA ARG A 449 4.15 10.57 38.11
C ARG A 449 4.54 10.42 39.58
N ASN A 450 5.33 9.40 39.91
CA ASN A 450 6.03 9.39 41.20
C ASN A 450 7.37 10.10 41.00
N TYR A 451 7.48 11.29 41.60
CA TYR A 451 8.77 11.85 41.98
C TYR A 451 9.20 11.20 43.29
N ASN A 452 10.36 10.56 43.28
CA ASN A 452 11.36 10.57 44.35
C ASN A 452 12.68 10.07 43.79
#